data_AF-A0A9D5VAI1-F1
#
_entry.id   AF-A0A9D5VAI1-F1
#
_cell.length_a   1.000
_cell.length_b   1.000
_cell.length_c   1.000
_cell.angle_alpha   90.00
_cell.angle_beta   90.00
_cell.angle_gamma   90.00
#
_symmetry.space_group_name_H-M   'P 1'
#
loop_
_entity.id
_entity.type
_entity.pdbx_description
1 polymer ?
#
loop_
_entity_poly.entity_id
_entity_poly.type
_entity_poly.pdbx_seq_one_letter_code
_entity_poly.pdbx_strand_id
1 'polypeptide(L)'
;MCNALSPEKAVIWSVLHGLEPAGPLSADHFTLPAYRVWFACAQALRDGGEAVREDTMIRALRDAGHHPGRAELRSLKRLLGNPPPPRIRGNAGLLAQALLDRHAGRRMHIERLIN
;
A
#
# COMPACT_ATOMS: atom_id res chain seq x y z
N MET A 1 -2.44 16.98 17.81
CA MET A 1 -1.95 15.60 17.62
C MET A 1 -2.96 14.84 16.77
N CYS A 2 -2.67 14.67 15.48
CA CYS A 2 -3.33 13.72 14.58
C CYS A 2 -2.28 13.40 13.52
N ASN A 3 -1.56 12.28 13.67
CA ASN A 3 -0.70 11.78 12.59
C ASN A 3 -1.62 11.30 11.47
N ALA A 4 -2.08 12.22 10.63
CA ALA A 4 -2.86 11.89 9.45
C ALA A 4 -2.04 10.88 8.64
N LEU A 5 -2.52 9.64 8.59
CA LEU A 5 -1.87 8.60 7.83
C LEU A 5 -2.03 9.00 6.36
N SER A 6 -0.94 9.08 5.60
CA SER A 6 -1.04 9.46 4.19
C SER A 6 -1.93 8.46 3.43
N PRO A 7 -2.74 8.92 2.47
CA PRO A 7 -3.59 8.02 1.66
C PRO A 7 -2.80 6.87 1.04
N GLU A 8 -1.59 7.15 0.52
CA GLU A 8 -0.72 6.11 -0.04
C GLU A 8 -0.36 5.02 0.98
N LYS A 9 -0.06 5.44 2.22
CA LYS A 9 0.27 4.50 3.29
C LYS A 9 -0.94 3.67 3.70
N ALA A 10 -2.15 4.23 3.65
CA ALA A 10 -3.37 3.50 3.96
C ALA A 10 -3.67 2.47 2.87
N VAL A 11 -3.49 2.84 1.60
CA VAL A 11 -3.67 1.94 0.45
C VAL A 11 -2.63 0.83 0.47
N ILE A 12 -1.32 1.13 0.60
CA ILE A 12 -0.30 0.08 0.61
C ILE A 12 -0.48 -0.88 1.79
N TRP A 13 -0.93 -0.38 2.95
CA TRP A 13 -1.24 -1.24 4.09
C TRP A 13 -2.41 -2.18 3.80
N SER A 14 -3.45 -1.68 3.16
CA SER A 14 -4.59 -2.48 2.71
C SER A 14 -4.15 -3.54 1.70
N VAL A 15 -3.36 -3.13 0.72
CA VAL A 15 -2.76 -4.01 -0.29
C VAL A 15 -1.97 -5.09 0.42
N LEU A 16 -1.03 -4.80 1.32
CA LEU A 16 -0.21 -5.84 1.96
C LEU A 16 -1.03 -6.91 2.73
N HIS A 17 -2.22 -6.56 3.21
CA HIS A 17 -3.13 -7.48 3.92
C HIS A 17 -4.17 -8.15 3.02
N GLY A 18 -4.03 -8.04 1.69
CA GLY A 18 -4.94 -8.68 0.74
C GLY A 18 -6.33 -8.08 0.70
N LEU A 19 -6.49 -6.83 1.18
CA LEU A 19 -7.72 -6.09 0.96
C LEU A 19 -7.71 -5.61 -0.49
N GLU A 20 -8.65 -6.08 -1.30
CA GLU A 20 -8.75 -5.65 -2.69
C GLU A 20 -9.07 -4.16 -2.75
N PRO A 21 -8.18 -3.33 -3.33
CA PRO A 21 -8.53 -1.95 -3.64
C PRO A 21 -9.61 -1.96 -4.72
N ALA A 22 -10.66 -1.16 -4.55
CA ALA A 22 -11.66 -0.98 -5.60
C ALA A 22 -11.02 -0.21 -6.76
N GLY A 23 -10.72 -0.90 -7.87
CA GLY A 23 -10.28 -0.30 -9.13
C GLY A 23 -8.90 -0.76 -9.62
N PRO A 24 -8.51 -0.36 -10.86
CA PRO A 24 -7.27 -0.77 -11.51
C PRO A 24 -6.08 0.00 -10.92
N LEU A 25 -5.72 -0.34 -9.68
CA LEU A 25 -4.55 0.23 -9.03
C LEU A 25 -3.28 -0.37 -9.63
N SER A 26 -2.33 0.48 -9.99
CA SER A 26 -0.99 0.13 -10.47
C SER A 26 0.08 0.80 -9.61
N ALA A 27 1.33 0.31 -9.70
CA ALA A 27 2.46 0.87 -8.97
C ALA A 27 2.70 2.36 -9.24
N ASP A 28 2.40 2.85 -10.45
CA ASP A 28 2.66 4.24 -10.85
C ASP A 28 1.80 5.26 -10.10
N HIS A 29 0.68 4.82 -9.53
CA HIS A 29 -0.21 5.69 -8.75
C HIS A 29 0.38 6.09 -7.39
N PHE A 30 1.42 5.41 -6.91
CA PHE A 30 2.12 5.79 -5.69
C PHE A 30 3.19 6.84 -6.00
N THR A 31 3.31 7.88 -5.19
CA THR A 31 4.41 8.86 -5.37
C THR A 31 5.69 8.40 -4.71
N LEU A 32 5.61 7.66 -3.59
CA LEU A 32 6.77 7.16 -2.89
C LEU A 32 7.38 5.96 -3.62
N PRO A 33 8.67 6.01 -4.05
CA PRO A 33 9.31 4.93 -4.78
C PRO A 33 9.23 3.57 -4.07
N ALA A 34 9.45 3.55 -2.75
CA ALA A 34 9.34 2.34 -1.96
C ALA A 34 7.95 1.68 -2.07
N TYR A 35 6.87 2.48 -2.05
CA TYR A 35 5.51 1.95 -2.15
C TYR A 35 5.19 1.41 -3.54
N ARG A 36 5.77 1.98 -4.61
CA ARG A 36 5.66 1.42 -5.97
C ARG A 36 6.19 -0.01 -6.01
N VAL A 37 7.41 -0.20 -5.52
CA VAL A 37 8.07 -1.51 -5.52
C VAL A 37 7.32 -2.49 -4.60
N TRP A 38 6.92 -2.06 -3.40
CA TRP A 38 6.17 -2.91 -2.48
C TRP A 38 4.83 -3.36 -3.08
N PHE A 39 4.15 -2.47 -3.78
CA PHE A 39 2.91 -2.80 -4.47
C PHE A 39 3.13 -3.85 -5.55
N ALA A 40 4.11 -3.64 -6.42
CA ALA A 40 4.45 -4.58 -7.49
C ALA A 40 4.85 -5.96 -6.94
N CYS A 41 5.69 -6.01 -5.91
CA CYS A 41 6.08 -7.27 -5.26
C CYS A 41 4.87 -7.97 -4.60
N ALA A 42 3.99 -7.22 -3.93
CA ALA A 42 2.81 -7.79 -3.30
C ALA A 42 1.81 -8.36 -4.33
N GLN A 43 1.67 -7.72 -5.50
CA GLN A 43 0.90 -8.26 -6.61
C GLN A 43 1.55 -9.51 -7.19
N ALA A 44 2.85 -9.46 -7.51
CA ALA A 44 3.58 -10.60 -8.07
C ALA A 44 3.51 -11.85 -7.16
N LEU A 45 3.61 -11.67 -5.84
CA LEU A 45 3.43 -12.76 -4.89
C LEU A 45 2.02 -13.35 -4.97
N ARG A 46 0.97 -12.52 -5.04
CA ARG A 46 -0.42 -13.00 -5.16
C ARG A 46 -0.68 -13.72 -6.47
N ASP A 47 -0.21 -13.15 -7.58
CA ASP A 47 -0.37 -13.74 -8.91
C ASP A 47 0.36 -15.09 -9.00
N GLY A 48 1.48 -15.22 -8.28
CA GLY A 48 2.21 -16.49 -8.09
C GLY A 48 1.60 -17.44 -7.05
N GLY A 49 0.49 -17.08 -6.39
CA GLY A 49 -0.14 -17.90 -5.34
C GLY A 49 0.63 -17.93 -4.01
N GLU A 50 1.62 -17.06 -3.83
CA GLU A 50 2.39 -16.91 -2.60
C GLU A 50 1.73 -15.94 -1.61
N ALA A 51 1.83 -16.27 -0.33
CA ALA A 51 1.34 -15.39 0.72
C ALA A 51 2.23 -14.16 0.89
N VAL A 52 1.61 -12.98 1.04
CA VAL A 52 2.32 -11.73 1.34
C VAL A 52 2.68 -11.69 2.84
N ARG A 53 3.94 -11.98 3.15
CA ARG A 53 4.52 -12.05 4.50
C ARG A 53 5.87 -11.34 4.52
N GLU A 54 6.46 -11.13 5.70
CA GLU A 54 7.73 -10.39 5.85
C GLU A 54 8.86 -11.04 5.05
N ASP A 55 9.01 -12.36 5.16
CA ASP A 55 10.02 -13.15 4.48
C ASP A 55 9.84 -13.16 2.94
N THR A 56 8.63 -13.43 2.46
CA THR A 56 8.33 -13.46 1.01
C THR A 56 8.44 -12.08 0.37
N MET A 57 8.01 -11.03 1.07
CA MET A 57 8.18 -9.65 0.62
C MET A 57 9.65 -9.25 0.55
N ILE A 58 10.46 -9.55 1.56
CA ILE A 58 11.90 -9.23 1.54
C ILE A 58 12.60 -9.95 0.40
N ARG A 59 12.25 -11.23 0.14
CA ARG A 59 12.76 -11.97 -1.01
C ARG A 59 12.34 -11.31 -2.33
N ALA A 60 11.05 -11.07 -2.53
CA ALA A 60 10.53 -10.45 -3.74
C ALA A 60 11.13 -9.06 -4.01
N LEU A 61 11.40 -8.26 -2.96
CA LEU A 61 12.08 -6.97 -3.11
C LEU A 61 13.50 -7.14 -3.63
N ARG A 62 14.26 -8.12 -3.11
CA ARG A 62 15.62 -8.40 -3.57
C ARG A 62 15.63 -8.92 -5.01
N ASP A 63 14.71 -9.80 -5.35
CA ASP A 63 14.58 -10.36 -6.70
C ASP A 63 14.21 -9.26 -7.72
N ALA A 64 13.48 -8.23 -7.28
CA ALA A 64 13.19 -7.03 -8.06
C ALA A 64 14.35 -6.00 -8.08
N GLY A 65 15.51 -6.31 -7.50
CA GLY A 65 16.67 -5.42 -7.42
C GLY A 65 16.55 -4.29 -6.38
N HIS A 66 15.54 -4.32 -5.52
CA HIS A 66 15.35 -3.33 -4.45
C HIS A 66 16.01 -3.80 -3.15
N HIS A 67 16.92 -2.98 -2.64
CA HIS A 67 17.63 -3.24 -1.39
C HIS A 67 17.10 -2.32 -0.28
N PRO A 68 16.04 -2.72 0.46
CA PRO A 68 15.41 -1.85 1.44
C PRO A 68 16.36 -1.52 2.59
N GLY A 69 16.52 -0.23 2.88
CA GLY A 69 17.27 0.24 4.04
C GLY A 69 16.61 -0.14 5.36
N ARG A 70 17.32 0.05 6.49
CA ARG A 70 16.81 -0.28 7.84
C ARG A 70 15.48 0.40 8.18
N ALA A 71 15.27 1.64 7.74
CA ALA A 71 14.04 2.38 8.00
C ALA A 71 12.84 1.79 7.22
N GLU A 72 13.06 1.38 5.98
CA GLU A 72 12.07 0.72 5.13
C GLU A 72 11.69 -0.65 5.70
N LEU A 73 12.68 -1.48 6.05
CA LEU A 73 12.44 -2.79 6.65
C LEU A 73 11.62 -2.69 7.93
N ARG A 74 11.95 -1.74 8.82
CA ARG A 74 11.15 -1.49 10.04
C ARG A 74 9.71 -1.08 9.70
N SER A 75 9.53 -0.25 8.68
CA SER A 75 8.21 0.20 8.25
C SER A 75 7.39 -0.94 7.65
N LEU A 76 7.98 -1.73 6.77
CA LEU A 76 7.37 -2.89 6.13
C LEU A 76 6.96 -3.93 7.17
N LYS A 77 7.88 -4.31 8.08
CA LYS A 77 7.62 -5.20 9.21
C LYS A 77 6.44 -4.72 10.04
N ARG A 78 6.38 -3.42 10.34
CA ARG A 78 5.28 -2.84 11.13
C ARG A 78 3.94 -2.95 10.40
N LEU A 79 3.90 -2.68 9.09
CA LEU A 79 2.67 -2.75 8.30
C LEU A 79 2.20 -4.19 8.11
N LEU A 80 3.10 -5.14 7.89
CA LEU A 80 2.75 -6.56 7.76
C LEU A 80 2.31 -7.17 9.10
N GLY A 81 3.00 -6.83 10.20
CA GLY A 81 2.72 -7.39 11.52
C GLY A 81 1.49 -6.83 12.22
N ASN A 82 0.94 -5.70 11.77
CA ASN A 82 -0.26 -5.10 12.35
C ASN A 82 -1.36 -5.00 11.30
N PRO A 83 -2.59 -5.46 11.56
CA PRO A 83 -3.68 -5.29 10.62
C PRO A 83 -4.03 -3.80 10.45
N PRO A 84 -4.55 -3.39 9.26
CA PRO A 84 -5.01 -2.03 9.07
C PRO A 84 -6.13 -1.68 10.07
N PRO A 85 -6.15 -0.46 10.64
CA PRO A 85 -7.23 0.01 11.50
C PRO A 85 -8.61 -0.13 10.83
N PRO A 86 -9.72 -0.30 11.60
CA PRO A 86 -11.07 -0.46 11.05
C PRO A 86 -11.45 0.61 10.02
N ARG A 87 -11.10 1.88 10.27
CA ARG A 87 -11.33 3.00 9.34
C ARG A 87 -10.63 2.86 7.98
N ILE A 88 -9.49 2.18 7.92
CA ILE A 88 -8.78 1.90 6.66
C ILE A 88 -9.44 0.73 5.97
N ARG A 89 -9.73 -0.35 6.72
CA ARG A 89 -10.39 -1.55 6.18
C ARG A 89 -11.74 -1.24 5.55
N GLY A 90 -12.59 -0.47 6.25
CA GLY A 90 -13.90 -0.08 5.77
C GLY A 90 -13.89 0.90 4.60
N ASN A 91 -12.77 1.59 4.35
CA ASN A 91 -12.64 2.60 3.31
C ASN A 91 -11.55 2.27 2.26
N ALA A 92 -11.07 1.03 2.20
CA ALA A 92 -9.96 0.65 1.32
C ALA A 92 -10.23 1.00 -0.16
N GLY A 93 -11.46 0.79 -0.62
CA GLY A 93 -11.89 1.17 -1.98
C GLY A 93 -11.89 2.68 -2.21
N LEU A 94 -12.43 3.47 -1.27
CA LEU A 94 -12.43 4.94 -1.39
C LEU A 94 -11.01 5.53 -1.32
N LEU A 95 -10.13 4.94 -0.52
CA LEU A 95 -8.72 5.32 -0.43
C LEU A 95 -7.97 5.02 -1.73
N ALA A 96 -8.24 3.87 -2.35
CA ALA A 96 -7.70 3.53 -3.67
C ALA A 96 -8.21 4.50 -4.74
N GLN A 97 -9.52 4.78 -4.76
CA GLN A 97 -10.11 5.75 -5.68
C GLN A 97 -9.51 7.15 -5.52
N ALA A 98 -9.27 7.59 -4.28
CA ALA A 98 -8.59 8.86 -4.03
C ALA A 98 -7.16 8.88 -4.60
N LEU A 99 -6.44 7.75 -4.54
CA LEU A 99 -5.11 7.61 -5.16
C LEU A 99 -5.19 7.73 -6.69
N LEU A 100 -6.19 7.09 -7.31
CA LEU A 100 -6.44 7.18 -8.75
C LEU A 100 -6.78 8.61 -9.19
N ASP A 101 -7.65 9.29 -8.44
CA ASP A 101 -8.06 10.66 -8.74
C ASP A 101 -6.90 11.65 -8.60
N ARG A 102 -6.03 11.46 -7.59
CA ARG A 102 -4.78 12.21 -7.47
C ARG A 102 -3.93 12.10 -8.72
N HIS A 103 -3.71 10.87 -9.19
CA HIS A 103 -2.85 10.59 -10.33
C HIS A 103 -3.43 11.17 -11.62
N ALA A 104 -4.76 11.14 -11.78
CA ALA A 104 -5.47 11.75 -12.90
C ALA A 104 -5.54 13.29 -12.84
N GLY A 105 -4.95 13.93 -11.83
CA GLY A 105 -5.01 15.38 -11.63
C GLY A 105 -6.40 15.90 -11.21
N ARG A 106 -7.29 15.02 -10.74
CA ARG A 106 -8.65 15.38 -10.31
C ARG A 106 -8.66 15.84 -8.85
N ARG A 107 -9.61 16.72 -8.52
CA ARG A 107 -9.80 17.23 -7.15
C ARG A 107 -10.22 16.07 -6.23
N MET A 108 -9.40 15.72 -5.25
CA MET A 108 -9.73 14.68 -4.27
C MET A 108 -10.66 15.21 -3.19
N HIS A 109 -11.79 14.55 -2.94
CA HIS A 109 -12.63 14.77 -1.77
C HIS A 109 -12.10 13.98 -0.55
N ILE A 110 -10.89 14.30 -0.07
CA ILE A 110 -10.29 13.65 1.12
C ILE A 110 -11.09 13.96 2.38
N GLU A 111 -11.84 15.06 2.42
CA GLU A 111 -12.64 15.48 3.57
C GLU A 111 -13.71 14.46 3.99
N ARG A 112 -14.15 13.58 3.08
CA ARG A 112 -15.07 12.47 3.39
C ARG A 112 -14.41 11.21 3.96
N LEU A 113 -13.08 11.14 3.99
CA LEU A 113 -12.32 9.97 4.45
C LEU A 113 -11.83 10.09 5.90
N ILE A 114 -11.95 11.28 6.51
CA ILE A 114 -11.41 11.61 7.83
C ILE A 114 -12.51 11.73 8.90
N ASN A 115 -13.77 11.94 8.49
CA ASN A 115 -14.94 12.06 9.38
C ASN A 115 -15.72 10.75 9.48
#